data_AF-A0A3N5RDY8-F1
#
_entry.id   AF-A0A3N5RDY8-F1
#
_cell.length_a   1.000
_cell.length_b   1.000
_cell.length_c   1.000
_cell.angle_alpha   90.00
_cell.angle_beta   90.00
_cell.angle_gamma   90.00
#
_symmetry.space_group_name_H-M   'P 1'
#
loop_
_entity.id
_entity.type
_entity.pdbx_description
1 polymer ?
#
loop_
_entity_poly.entity_id
_entity_poly.type
_entity_poly.pdbx_seq_one_letter_code
_entity_poly.pdbx_strand_id
1 'polypeptide(L)'
;IPGSQKVYILGEVLKTGEYPLNKNLTVLQAFALAGGFTQWASKDEIILIRKDGAKDRIYKINYKDIVKGRDVENNLALQANDTIVVP
;
A
#
# COMPACT_ATOMS: atom_id res chain seq x y z
N ILE A 1 21.86 9.30 11.95
CA ILE A 1 21.14 8.85 10.74
C ILE A 1 19.66 8.98 11.08
N PRO A 2 18.91 9.96 10.53
CA PRO A 2 17.48 9.98 10.79
C PRO A 2 16.91 8.67 10.24
N GLY A 3 16.20 7.91 11.06
CA GLY A 3 15.71 6.58 10.69
C GLY A 3 14.92 6.64 9.39
N SER A 4 15.36 5.88 8.39
CA SER A 4 14.65 5.79 7.12
C SER A 4 13.21 5.38 7.41
N GLN A 5 12.24 6.22 7.05
CA GLN A 5 10.83 5.88 7.20
C GLN A 5 10.55 4.70 6.27
N LYS A 6 9.67 3.78 6.69
CA LYS A 6 9.36 2.57 5.94
C LYS A 6 7.86 2.37 5.83
N VAL A 7 7.47 1.59 4.83
CA VAL A 7 6.12 1.01 4.67
C VAL A 7 6.24 -0.50 4.60
N TYR A 8 5.18 -1.21 4.92
CA TYR A 8 5.15 -2.66 4.93
C TYR A 8 4.13 -3.15 3.90
N ILE A 9 4.49 -4.16 3.11
CA ILE A 9 3.60 -4.78 2.13
C ILE A 9 3.57 -6.28 2.41
N LEU A 10 2.37 -6.82 2.64
CA LEU A 10 2.12 -8.19 3.06
C LEU A 10 1.05 -8.84 2.18
N GLY A 11 1.05 -10.18 2.16
CA GLY A 11 0.06 -10.99 1.46
C GLY A 11 0.42 -11.28 0.01
N GLU A 12 -0.56 -11.29 -0.88
CA GLU A 12 -0.48 -11.79 -2.26
C GLU A 12 0.19 -10.81 -3.24
N VAL A 13 1.46 -10.47 -2.96
CA VAL A 13 2.37 -9.72 -3.84
C VAL A 13 3.61 -10.55 -4.16
N LEU A 14 4.31 -10.23 -5.26
CA LEU A 14 5.51 -10.99 -5.63
C LEU A 14 6.65 -10.86 -4.61
N LYS A 15 6.75 -9.69 -3.97
CA LYS A 15 7.77 -9.39 -2.96
C LYS A 15 7.12 -8.73 -1.75
N THR A 16 6.92 -9.48 -0.68
CA THR A 16 6.51 -8.94 0.61
C THR A 16 7.70 -8.36 1.36
N GLY A 17 7.46 -7.41 2.27
CA GLY A 17 8.48 -6.93 3.19
C GLY A 17 8.37 -5.44 3.49
N GLU A 18 9.44 -4.91 4.07
CA GLU A 18 9.60 -3.48 4.32
C GLU A 18 10.20 -2.77 3.11
N TYR A 19 9.65 -1.61 2.78
CA TYR A 19 10.10 -0.76 1.68
C TYR A 19 10.45 0.62 2.22
N PRO A 20 11.55 1.24 1.75
CA PRO A 20 11.89 2.60 2.15
C PRO A 20 10.81 3.57 1.65
N LEU A 21 10.30 4.39 2.56
CA LEU A 21 9.39 5.48 2.23
C LEU A 21 10.21 6.65 1.69
N ASN A 22 10.24 6.77 0.36
CA ASN A 22 10.78 7.93 -0.33
C ASN A 22 9.69 9.03 -0.45
N LYS A 23 10.10 10.26 -0.80
CA LYS A 23 9.13 11.35 -1.01
C LYS A 23 8.10 10.96 -2.07
N ASN A 24 6.82 11.10 -1.72
CA ASN A 24 5.64 10.90 -2.57
C ASN A 24 5.35 9.46 -3.02
N LEU A 25 5.77 8.43 -2.25
CA LEU A 25 5.41 7.06 -2.55
C LEU A 25 3.89 6.85 -2.41
N THR A 26 3.19 6.45 -3.48
CA THR A 26 1.76 6.13 -3.44
C THR A 26 1.50 4.63 -3.35
N VAL A 27 0.24 4.24 -3.09
CA VAL A 27 -0.20 2.84 -3.09
C VAL A 27 0.14 2.13 -4.42
N LEU A 28 -0.13 2.77 -5.57
CA LEU A 28 0.24 2.19 -6.88
C LEU A 28 1.74 1.96 -7.02
N GLN A 29 2.55 2.93 -6.60
CA GLN A 29 4.00 2.84 -6.69
C GLN A 29 4.56 1.77 -5.74
N ALA A 30 3.96 1.60 -4.57
CA ALA A 30 4.29 0.51 -3.66
C ALA A 30 4.07 -0.87 -4.30
N PHE A 31 2.97 -1.08 -5.03
CA PHE A 31 2.78 -2.34 -5.76
C PHE A 31 3.78 -2.53 -6.90
N ALA A 32 4.17 -1.47 -7.59
CA ALA A 32 5.23 -1.55 -8.59
C ALA A 32 6.57 -1.98 -7.96
N LEU A 33 6.92 -1.43 -6.79
CA LEU A 33 8.11 -1.82 -6.03
C LEU A 33 8.03 -3.27 -5.53
N ALA A 34 6.85 -3.73 -5.13
CA ALA A 34 6.59 -5.12 -4.73
C ALA A 34 6.64 -6.11 -5.89
N GLY A 35 6.86 -5.66 -7.13
CA GLY A 35 6.87 -6.50 -8.33
C GLY A 35 5.48 -6.84 -8.85
N GLY A 36 4.43 -6.17 -8.35
CA GLY A 36 3.05 -6.46 -8.66
C GLY A 36 2.45 -7.56 -7.78
N PHE A 37 1.32 -8.08 -8.24
CA PHE A 37 0.48 -9.03 -7.51
C PHE A 37 0.78 -10.47 -7.93
N THR A 38 0.51 -11.43 -7.03
CA THR A 38 0.42 -12.84 -7.43
C THR A 38 -0.87 -13.07 -8.25
N GLN A 39 -1.03 -14.29 -8.76
CA GLN A 39 -2.26 -14.69 -9.46
C GLN A 39 -3.48 -14.87 -8.52
N TRP A 40 -3.26 -14.95 -7.21
CA TRP A 40 -4.29 -15.21 -6.21
C TRP A 40 -4.82 -13.93 -5.54
N ALA A 41 -4.16 -12.80 -5.78
CA ALA A 41 -4.45 -11.53 -5.13
C ALA A 41 -5.86 -10.98 -5.42
N SER A 42 -6.57 -10.60 -4.36
CA SER A 42 -7.84 -9.86 -4.45
C SER A 42 -7.58 -8.36 -4.60
N LYS A 43 -7.46 -7.90 -5.85
CA LYS A 43 -7.08 -6.51 -6.20
C LYS A 43 -8.15 -5.46 -5.90
N ASP A 44 -9.33 -5.84 -5.45
CA ASP A 44 -10.45 -4.98 -5.06
C ASP A 44 -10.67 -4.88 -3.55
N GLU A 45 -9.99 -5.71 -2.75
CA GLU A 45 -10.17 -5.81 -1.30
C GLU A 45 -8.85 -5.53 -0.54
N ILE A 46 -7.97 -4.75 -1.14
CA ILE A 46 -6.69 -4.40 -0.54
C ILE A 46 -6.93 -3.50 0.68
N ILE A 47 -6.17 -3.74 1.74
CA ILE A 47 -6.30 -3.01 2.99
C ILE A 47 -5.03 -2.21 3.26
N LEU A 48 -5.16 -0.90 3.45
CA LEU A 48 -4.10 -0.05 3.98
C LEU A 48 -4.43 0.26 5.45
N ILE A 49 -3.51 -0.08 6.35
CA ILE A 49 -3.57 0.22 7.77
C ILE A 49 -2.58 1.34 8.05
N ARG A 50 -3.08 2.47 8.54
CA ARG A 50 -2.29 3.65 8.91
C ARG A 50 -2.40 3.90 10.40
N LYS A 51 -1.26 4.01 11.07
CA LYS A 51 -1.22 4.38 12.49
C LYS A 51 -1.45 5.89 12.63
N ASP A 52 -2.54 6.28 13.29
CA ASP A 52 -2.85 7.68 13.61
C ASP A 52 -2.94 7.86 15.13
N GLY A 53 -1.78 8.04 15.76
CA GLY A 53 -1.67 8.16 17.21
C GLY A 53 -2.14 6.89 17.93
N ALA A 54 -3.28 6.98 18.63
CA ALA A 54 -3.83 5.89 19.44
C ALA A 54 -4.77 4.94 18.68
N LYS A 55 -5.13 5.25 17.43
CA LYS A 55 -6.06 4.43 16.64
C LYS A 55 -5.48 4.12 15.26
N ASP A 56 -5.71 2.89 14.81
CA ASP A 56 -5.41 2.49 13.44
C ASP A 56 -6.57 2.93 12.53
N ARG A 57 -6.24 3.65 11.45
CA ARG A 57 -7.17 3.96 10.36
C ARG A 57 -7.02 2.92 9.27
N ILE A 58 -8.15 2.36 8.84
CA ILE A 58 -8.21 1.35 7.79
C ILE A 58 -8.79 1.99 6.54
N TYR A 59 -8.06 1.88 5.43
CA TYR A 59 -8.52 2.29 4.10
C TYR A 59 -8.68 1.05 3.24
N LYS A 60 -9.86 0.90 2.63
CA LYS A 60 -10.11 -0.11 1.61
C LYS A 60 -9.69 0.46 0.27
N ILE A 61 -8.87 -0.28 -0.45
CA ILE A 61 -8.30 0.14 -1.72
C ILE A 61 -8.79 -0.83 -2.80
N ASN A 62 -9.47 -0.28 -3.80
CA ASN A 62 -9.77 -1.03 -5.02
C ASN A 62 -8.76 -0.65 -6.12
N TYR A 63 -7.72 -1.45 -6.28
CA TYR A 63 -6.71 -1.22 -7.31
C TYR A 63 -7.31 -1.20 -8.72
N LYS A 64 -8.32 -2.05 -8.99
CA LYS A 64 -8.98 -2.12 -10.30
C LYS A 64 -9.68 -0.79 -10.64
N ASP A 65 -10.22 -0.10 -9.65
CA ASP A 65 -10.92 1.18 -9.85
C ASP A 65 -9.95 2.34 -10.00
N ILE A 66 -8.84 2.33 -9.26
CA ILE A 66 -7.75 3.30 -9.40
C ILE A 66 -7.19 3.26 -10.83
N VAL A 67 -6.79 2.08 -11.34
CA VAL A 67 -6.17 1.97 -12.68
C VAL A 67 -7.14 2.24 -13.83
N LYS A 68 -8.45 2.12 -13.58
CA LYS A 68 -9.51 2.51 -14.54
C LYS A 68 -9.89 3.99 -14.44
N GLY A 69 -9.28 4.74 -13.54
CA GLY A 69 -9.59 6.16 -13.32
C GLY A 69 -10.93 6.43 -12.62
N ARG A 70 -11.56 5.40 -12.04
CA ARG A 70 -12.86 5.52 -11.35
C ARG A 70 -12.74 5.97 -9.91
N ASP A 71 -11.56 5.75 -9.31
CA ASP A 71 -11.31 6.00 -7.90
C ASP A 71 -9.86 6.45 -7.67
N VAL A 72 -9.44 7.49 -8.41
CA VAL A 72 -8.05 8.00 -8.35
C VAL A 72 -7.72 8.58 -6.97
N GLU A 73 -8.75 9.06 -6.25
CA GLU A 73 -8.61 9.64 -4.90
C GLU A 73 -8.08 8.63 -3.87
N ASN A 74 -8.36 7.33 -4.07
CA ASN A 74 -7.82 6.25 -3.23
C ASN A 74 -6.39 5.81 -3.61
N ASN A 75 -5.73 6.44 -4.61
CA ASN A 75 -4.28 6.30 -4.78
C ASN A 75 -3.52 7.14 -3.74
N LEU A 76 -3.70 6.78 -2.47
CA LEU A 76 -3.20 7.53 -1.33
C LEU A 76 -1.67 7.61 -1.34
N ALA A 77 -1.14 8.78 -0.97
CA ALA A 77 0.25 8.90 -0.59
C ALA A 77 0.48 8.13 0.72
N LEU A 78 1.51 7.29 0.75
CA LEU A 78 1.87 6.48 1.90
C LEU A 78 2.60 7.32 2.95
N GLN A 79 2.39 6.93 4.20
CA GLN A 79 2.98 7.53 5.37
C GLN A 79 3.88 6.53 6.10
N ALA A 80 4.73 7.04 6.98
CA ALA A 80 5.62 6.20 7.76
C ALA A 80 4.83 5.18 8.58
N ASN A 81 5.24 3.92 8.52
CA ASN A 81 4.63 2.78 9.19
C ASN A 81 3.26 2.35 8.64
N ASP A 82 2.87 2.84 7.46
CA ASP A 82 1.74 2.29 6.72
C ASP A 82 1.98 0.80 6.42
N THR A 83 0.94 -0.01 6.58
CA THR A 83 0.94 -1.44 6.25
C THR A 83 -0.12 -1.72 5.19
N ILE A 84 0.30 -2.25 4.06
CA ILE A 84 -0.58 -2.69 2.98
C ILE A 84 -0.70 -4.21 3.06
N VAL A 85 -1.92 -4.70 3.17
CA VAL A 85 -2.26 -6.12 3.15
C VAL A 85 -3.04 -6.40 1.89
N VAL A 86 -2.54 -7.33 1.09
CA VAL A 86 -3.19 -7.84 -0.12
C VAL A 86 -3.71 -9.24 0.17
N PRO A 87 -5.03 -9.43 0.28
CA PRO A 87 -5.62 -10.77 0.40
C PRO A 87 -5.38 -11.64 -0.84
#